data_AF-A0A7I8EK67-F1
#
_entry.id   AF-A0A7I8EK67-F1
#
_cell.length_a   1.000
_cell.length_b   1.000
_cell.length_c   1.000
_cell.angle_alpha   90.00
_cell.angle_beta   90.00
_cell.angle_gamma   90.00
#
_symmetry.space_group_name_H-M   'P 1'
#
loop_
_entity.id
_entity.type
_entity.pdbx_description
1 polymer ?
#
loop_
_entity_poly.entity_id
_entity_poly.type
_entity_poly.pdbx_seq_one_letter_code
_entity_poly.pdbx_strand_id
1 'polypeptide(L)'
;MMTFTSSGQFDPALTSGYNDVVTLSLQHVTPPPAGMVYGVWLMPDKADDETMPLILGHLSVMSHGQAYLQYTAAAHTNLLATYSGVRIIMQQQNSNPMTPPQDPQTWCWEGWFPNIPTPGDAKGYSWLSHLRHLLAQDPTLQQNHIPGGLVTWMTRNLSKIEEWSSAAQGSWGEHMSDGTADLIHRQLIRIIDYLDGASYAWQDVPNSPWLVDPVAGKIGLLNVIPNQEPPGYLAHVDLHLNGLTNAPGHTQAQQMLALQIDPVMTRVTTDLLRVRKDAILLVHDTDTQLRQPKTLSILNEMVALTMECNSGWFDPGTGEDSGGVIWLAARMQQFATVDLSASHHPV
;
A
#
# COMPACT_ATOMS: atom_id res chain seq x y z
N MET A 1 -9.76 14.02 12.96
CA MET A 1 -8.76 13.47 12.02
C MET A 1 -9.30 13.49 10.60
N MET A 2 -8.40 13.61 9.63
CA MET A 2 -8.65 13.34 8.21
C MET A 2 -7.89 12.07 7.82
N THR A 3 -8.49 11.23 7.00
CA THR A 3 -7.85 10.01 6.49
C THR A 3 -8.06 9.89 4.98
N PHE A 4 -7.02 9.47 4.27
CA PHE A 4 -7.13 9.04 2.86
C PHE A 4 -7.39 7.54 2.82
N THR A 5 -8.33 7.12 1.98
CA THR A 5 -8.62 5.71 1.70
C THR A 5 -8.88 5.49 0.21
N SER A 6 -8.94 4.22 -0.20
CA SER A 6 -9.15 3.81 -1.58
C SER A 6 -10.60 3.37 -1.77
N SER A 7 -11.23 3.77 -2.87
CA SER A 7 -12.61 3.36 -3.23
C SER A 7 -12.70 1.91 -3.72
N GLY A 8 -11.57 1.30 -4.09
CA GLY A 8 -11.51 -0.07 -4.59
C GLY A 8 -11.83 -0.22 -6.08
N GLN A 9 -12.02 0.89 -6.80
CA GLN A 9 -12.13 0.88 -8.26
C GLN A 9 -10.74 0.76 -8.91
N PHE A 10 -10.15 -0.42 -8.77
CA PHE A 10 -8.79 -0.67 -9.21
C PHE A 10 -8.73 -0.88 -10.73
N ASP A 11 -8.03 0.01 -11.41
CA ASP A 11 -7.56 -0.21 -12.78
C ASP A 11 -6.06 -0.58 -12.72
N PRO A 12 -5.65 -1.81 -13.07
CA PRO A 12 -4.24 -2.21 -13.01
C PRO A 12 -3.29 -1.39 -13.90
N ALA A 13 -3.81 -0.68 -14.90
CA ALA A 13 -3.02 0.19 -15.77
C ALA A 13 -2.89 1.62 -15.22
N LEU A 14 -3.70 2.00 -14.23
CA LEU A 14 -3.76 3.35 -13.67
C LEU A 14 -3.64 3.35 -12.15
N THR A 15 -3.40 4.51 -11.55
CA THR A 15 -3.54 4.69 -10.09
C THR A 15 -4.97 5.06 -9.68
N SER A 16 -5.94 4.87 -10.57
CA SER A 16 -7.34 5.20 -10.31
C SER A 16 -7.88 4.32 -9.20
N GLY A 17 -8.65 4.92 -8.29
CA GLY A 17 -9.31 4.24 -7.17
C GLY A 17 -8.42 4.02 -5.94
N TYR A 18 -7.16 4.47 -5.97
CA TYR A 18 -6.25 4.44 -4.82
C TYR A 18 -6.16 5.82 -4.16
N ASN A 19 -6.34 5.88 -2.83
CA ASN A 19 -6.30 7.13 -2.03
C ASN A 19 -7.15 8.27 -2.64
N ASP A 20 -8.27 7.92 -3.26
CA ASP A 20 -9.21 8.80 -3.95
C ASP A 20 -10.40 9.20 -3.08
N VAL A 21 -10.47 8.66 -1.86
CA VAL A 21 -11.47 8.99 -0.84
C VAL A 21 -10.80 9.75 0.29
N VAL A 22 -11.41 10.85 0.70
CA VAL A 22 -11.06 11.59 1.90
C VAL A 22 -12.22 11.53 2.87
N THR A 23 -11.94 11.05 4.08
CA THR A 23 -12.89 11.05 5.19
C THR A 23 -12.39 11.98 6.27
N LEU A 24 -13.25 12.88 6.73
CA LEU A 24 -12.99 13.81 7.81
C LEU A 24 -13.98 13.54 8.95
N SER A 25 -13.44 13.31 10.15
CA SER A 25 -14.22 13.09 11.36
C SER A 25 -13.69 13.95 12.50
N LEU A 26 -14.57 14.73 13.10
CA LEU A 26 -14.28 15.61 14.23
C LEU A 26 -15.28 15.37 15.35
N GLN A 27 -14.83 15.58 16.59
CA GLN A 27 -15.65 15.51 17.79
C GLN A 27 -15.66 16.87 18.48
N HIS A 28 -16.69 17.12 19.29
CA HIS A 28 -16.85 18.36 20.04
C HIS A 28 -16.92 19.62 19.16
N VAL A 29 -17.51 19.50 17.96
CA VAL A 29 -17.72 20.61 17.03
C VAL A 29 -19.03 21.34 17.35
N THR A 30 -18.94 22.64 17.62
CA THR A 30 -20.11 23.50 17.79
C THR A 30 -20.81 23.72 16.44
N PRO A 31 -22.15 23.65 16.36
CA PRO A 31 -22.87 23.99 15.13
C PRO A 31 -22.51 25.40 14.62
N PRO A 32 -22.40 25.60 13.30
CA PRO A 32 -22.11 26.91 12.75
C PRO A 32 -23.27 27.88 13.02
N PRO A 33 -23.02 29.19 13.17
CA PRO A 33 -24.06 30.20 13.29
C PRO A 33 -25.05 30.17 12.10
N ALA A 34 -26.26 30.69 12.30
CA ALA A 34 -27.26 30.76 11.23
C ALA A 34 -26.70 31.45 9.97
N GLY A 35 -26.84 30.80 8.82
CA GLY A 35 -26.32 31.28 7.52
C GLY A 35 -24.84 30.94 7.26
N MET A 36 -24.13 30.36 8.23
CA MET A 36 -22.75 29.91 8.09
C MET A 36 -22.65 28.39 7.96
N VAL A 37 -21.56 27.92 7.36
CA VAL A 37 -21.17 26.52 7.24
C VAL A 37 -19.68 26.37 7.44
N TYR A 38 -19.24 25.17 7.82
CA TYR A 38 -17.83 24.80 7.80
C TYR A 38 -17.48 24.22 6.43
N GLY A 39 -16.83 25.02 5.59
CA GLY A 39 -16.28 24.58 4.30
C GLY A 39 -14.97 23.84 4.50
N VAL A 40 -14.79 22.72 3.80
CA VAL A 40 -13.61 21.86 3.90
C VAL A 40 -12.80 21.95 2.61
N TRP A 41 -11.53 22.28 2.78
CA TRP A 41 -10.55 22.43 1.71
C TRP A 41 -9.42 21.45 1.90
N LEU A 42 -9.13 20.68 0.86
CA LEU A 42 -7.95 19.87 0.75
C LEU A 42 -6.83 20.74 0.16
N MET A 43 -5.69 20.77 0.85
CA MET A 43 -4.61 21.70 0.59
C MET A 43 -3.43 20.98 -0.09
N PRO A 44 -2.84 21.58 -1.14
CA PRO A 44 -1.63 21.06 -1.79
C PRO A 44 -0.45 21.12 -0.81
N ASP A 45 0.69 20.58 -1.21
CA ASP A 45 1.91 20.71 -0.41
C ASP A 45 2.25 22.16 -0.12
N LYS A 46 2.76 22.44 1.09
CA LYS A 46 3.09 23.83 1.51
C LYS A 46 4.09 24.55 0.60
N ALA A 47 4.86 23.81 -0.19
CA ALA A 47 5.83 24.35 -1.14
C ALA A 47 5.34 24.34 -2.60
N ASP A 48 4.11 23.86 -2.83
CA ASP A 48 3.48 23.80 -4.15
C ASP A 48 2.51 24.97 -4.31
N ASP A 49 2.94 25.95 -5.12
CA ASP A 49 2.17 27.15 -5.45
C ASP A 49 1.37 27.00 -6.77
N GLU A 50 1.51 25.89 -7.48
CA GLU A 50 0.87 25.66 -8.79
C GLU A 50 -0.44 24.88 -8.66
N THR A 51 -0.50 23.95 -7.70
CA THR A 51 -1.70 23.15 -7.45
C THR A 51 -2.77 23.97 -6.72
N MET A 52 -3.97 24.02 -7.30
CA MET A 52 -5.11 24.67 -6.66
C MET A 52 -5.65 23.82 -5.49
N PRO A 53 -6.00 24.43 -4.34
CA PRO A 53 -6.74 23.74 -3.29
C PRO A 53 -8.08 23.19 -3.81
N LEU A 54 -8.49 22.03 -3.29
CA LEU A 54 -9.71 21.35 -3.70
C LEU A 54 -10.80 21.50 -2.63
N ILE A 55 -11.96 22.05 -3.00
CA ILE A 55 -13.13 22.07 -2.11
C ILE A 55 -13.75 20.68 -2.03
N LEU A 56 -13.88 20.14 -0.82
CA LEU A 56 -14.47 18.81 -0.59
C LEU A 56 -15.98 18.90 -0.30
N GLY A 57 -16.46 20.07 0.12
CA GLY A 57 -17.84 20.32 0.51
C GLY A 57 -17.96 20.92 1.90
N HIS A 58 -19.07 20.63 2.58
CA HIS A 58 -19.38 21.16 3.91
C HIS A 58 -19.42 20.04 4.95
N LEU A 59 -18.92 20.30 6.16
CA LEU A 59 -19.09 19.38 7.28
C LEU A 59 -20.55 19.28 7.69
N SER A 60 -21.01 18.05 7.89
CA SER A 60 -22.29 17.76 8.51
C SER A 60 -22.11 17.65 10.02
N VAL A 61 -22.62 18.63 10.78
CA VAL A 61 -22.55 18.64 12.26
C VAL A 61 -23.83 18.03 12.84
N MET A 62 -23.68 16.96 13.61
CA MET A 62 -24.77 16.22 14.25
C MET A 62 -25.05 16.75 15.67
N SER A 63 -26.21 16.37 16.24
CA SER A 63 -26.72 16.87 17.54
C SER A 63 -25.83 16.60 18.77
N HIS A 64 -24.77 15.81 18.64
CA HIS A 64 -23.84 15.45 19.72
C HIS A 64 -22.44 16.05 19.51
N GLY A 65 -22.31 17.04 18.62
CA GLY A 65 -21.02 17.68 18.29
C GLY A 65 -20.08 16.79 17.48
N GLN A 66 -20.59 15.70 16.89
CA GLN A 66 -19.87 14.90 15.90
C GLN A 66 -20.02 15.58 14.54
N ALA A 67 -18.91 15.78 13.83
CA ALA A 67 -18.93 16.30 12.47
C ALA A 67 -18.27 15.32 11.50
N TYR A 68 -18.90 15.13 10.35
CA TYR A 68 -18.46 14.19 9.33
C TYR A 68 -18.51 14.80 7.93
N LEU A 69 -17.51 14.45 7.12
CA LEU A 69 -17.53 14.63 5.67
C LEU A 69 -16.84 13.42 5.03
N GLN A 70 -17.37 12.98 3.90
CA GLN A 70 -16.71 12.03 3.01
C GLN A 70 -16.77 12.58 1.59
N TYR A 71 -15.63 12.53 0.93
CA TYR A 71 -15.46 12.95 -0.45
C TYR A 71 -14.81 11.81 -1.23
N THR A 72 -15.29 11.56 -2.45
CA THR A 72 -14.65 10.66 -3.42
C THR A 72 -14.35 11.48 -4.67
N ALA A 73 -13.11 11.43 -5.15
CA ALA A 73 -12.73 12.09 -6.39
C ALA A 73 -13.55 11.53 -7.56
N ALA A 74 -14.21 12.40 -8.32
CA ALA A 74 -15.12 11.98 -9.41
C ALA A 74 -14.40 11.19 -10.52
N ALA A 75 -13.12 11.52 -10.76
CA ALA A 75 -12.26 10.80 -11.70
C ALA A 75 -11.40 9.72 -11.02
N HIS A 76 -11.69 9.39 -9.75
CA HIS A 76 -10.96 8.42 -8.94
C HIS A 76 -9.44 8.69 -8.87
N THR A 77 -9.05 9.95 -9.01
CA THR A 77 -7.65 10.38 -8.95
C THR A 77 -7.09 10.19 -7.55
N ASN A 78 -5.83 9.75 -7.47
CA ASN A 78 -5.13 9.61 -6.20
C ASN A 78 -4.88 10.98 -5.55
N LEU A 79 -5.64 11.31 -4.51
CA LEU A 79 -5.57 12.59 -3.83
C LEU A 79 -4.31 12.69 -2.95
N LEU A 80 -3.85 11.57 -2.38
CA LEU A 80 -2.63 11.55 -1.54
C LEU A 80 -1.37 11.90 -2.35
N ALA A 81 -1.35 11.62 -3.65
CA ALA A 81 -0.23 11.99 -4.53
C ALA A 81 -0.03 13.51 -4.64
N THR A 82 -1.09 14.30 -4.44
CA THR A 82 -1.10 15.75 -4.74
C THR A 82 -1.30 16.60 -3.50
N TYR A 83 -2.12 16.14 -2.56
CA TYR A 83 -2.50 16.91 -1.39
C TYR A 83 -1.86 16.36 -0.12
N SER A 84 -1.60 17.23 0.85
CA SER A 84 -0.99 16.84 2.13
C SER A 84 -1.57 17.55 3.35
N GLY A 85 -2.49 18.48 3.15
CA GLY A 85 -3.14 19.21 4.24
C GLY A 85 -4.65 19.30 4.08
N VAL A 86 -5.30 19.70 5.16
CA VAL A 86 -6.71 20.06 5.20
C VAL A 86 -6.90 21.34 5.98
N ARG A 87 -7.83 22.17 5.53
CA ARG A 87 -8.26 23.38 6.22
C ARG A 87 -9.78 23.46 6.25
N ILE A 88 -10.30 23.81 7.41
CA ILE A 88 -11.73 23.98 7.65
C ILE A 88 -12.00 25.44 7.97
N ILE A 89 -12.90 26.04 7.21
CA ILE A 89 -13.12 27.48 7.20
C ILE A 89 -14.61 27.77 7.46
N MET A 90 -14.91 28.69 8.36
CA MET A 90 -16.24 29.23 8.52
C MET A 90 -16.58 30.15 7.34
N GLN A 91 -17.62 29.82 6.57
CA GLN A 91 -18.02 30.59 5.39
C GLN A 91 -19.54 30.70 5.27
N GLN A 92 -20.00 31.66 4.47
CA GLN A 92 -21.43 31.83 4.19
C GLN A 92 -21.96 30.62 3.41
N GLN A 93 -23.15 30.12 3.77
CA GLN A 93 -23.74 28.92 3.18
C GLN A 93 -23.89 28.99 1.65
N ASN A 94 -24.13 30.20 1.11
CA ASN A 94 -24.34 30.43 -0.32
C ASN A 94 -23.06 30.89 -1.05
N SER A 95 -21.90 30.83 -0.40
CA SER A 95 -20.63 31.09 -1.07
C SER A 95 -20.19 29.85 -1.87
N ASN A 96 -19.72 30.07 -3.11
CA ASN A 96 -19.05 29.04 -3.90
C ASN A 96 -17.65 29.52 -4.30
N PRO A 97 -16.72 29.64 -3.32
CA PRO A 97 -15.39 30.13 -3.61
C PRO A 97 -14.62 29.12 -4.47
N MET A 98 -13.79 29.61 -5.39
CA MET A 98 -12.83 28.77 -6.13
C MET A 98 -11.52 28.57 -5.36
N THR A 99 -11.26 29.39 -4.34
CA THR A 99 -10.07 29.34 -3.49
C THR A 99 -10.46 29.54 -2.03
N PRO A 100 -9.76 28.93 -1.07
CA PRO A 100 -10.06 29.10 0.35
C PRO A 100 -9.89 30.57 0.76
N PRO A 101 -10.79 31.11 1.58
CA PRO A 101 -10.59 32.41 2.23
C PRO A 101 -9.23 32.48 2.94
N GLN A 102 -8.50 33.57 2.68
CA GLN A 102 -7.14 33.76 3.21
C GLN A 102 -7.12 34.47 4.56
N ASP A 103 -8.27 34.89 5.09
CA ASP A 103 -8.37 35.50 6.41
C ASP A 103 -8.21 34.43 7.51
N PRO A 104 -7.10 34.45 8.28
CA PRO A 104 -6.85 33.44 9.31
C PRO A 104 -7.89 33.43 10.43
N GLN A 105 -8.66 34.52 10.62
CA GLN A 105 -9.74 34.58 11.61
C GLN A 105 -10.92 33.68 11.26
N THR A 106 -11.04 33.28 9.99
CA THR A 106 -12.09 32.38 9.50
C THR A 106 -11.70 30.91 9.58
N TRP A 107 -10.43 30.62 9.83
CA TRP A 107 -9.93 29.25 9.89
C TRP A 107 -10.31 28.65 11.24
N CYS A 108 -10.97 27.50 11.22
CA CYS A 108 -11.44 26.85 12.44
C CYS A 108 -10.53 25.67 12.82
N TRP A 109 -10.08 24.90 11.84
CA TRP A 109 -9.15 23.80 12.06
C TRP A 109 -8.23 23.61 10.85
N GLU A 110 -7.04 23.09 11.09
CA GLU A 110 -6.14 22.63 10.05
C GLU A 110 -5.32 21.42 10.50
N GLY A 111 -4.82 20.66 9.53
CA GLY A 111 -3.95 19.51 9.74
C GLY A 111 -3.06 19.28 8.54
N TRP A 112 -1.82 18.83 8.76
CA TRP A 112 -0.81 18.64 7.72
C TRP A 112 0.03 17.39 8.00
N PHE A 113 0.33 16.62 6.95
CA PHE A 113 1.38 15.61 7.07
C PHE A 113 2.75 16.27 7.29
N PRO A 114 3.63 15.69 8.12
CA PRO A 114 4.99 16.19 8.27
C PRO A 114 5.75 16.09 6.92
N ASN A 115 6.26 17.23 6.47
CA ASN A 115 7.04 17.33 5.23
C ASN A 115 8.42 17.96 5.49
N ILE A 116 9.04 17.56 6.61
CA ILE A 116 10.37 18.02 6.99
C ILE A 116 11.37 16.99 6.44
N PRO A 117 12.33 17.37 5.58
CA PRO A 117 13.37 16.46 5.09
C PRO A 117 14.15 15.81 6.24
N THR A 118 14.41 14.52 6.12
CA THR A 118 15.17 13.76 7.13
C THR A 118 16.64 14.22 7.12
N PRO A 119 17.19 14.68 8.27
CA PRO A 119 18.59 15.11 8.32
C PRO A 119 19.56 13.99 7.91
N GLY A 120 20.43 14.27 6.95
CA GLY A 120 21.45 13.32 6.47
C GLY A 120 20.97 12.35 5.38
N ASP A 121 19.69 12.38 4.98
CA ASP A 121 19.22 11.66 3.80
C ASP A 121 19.68 12.38 2.53
N ALA A 122 20.46 11.69 1.70
CA ALA A 122 20.97 12.20 0.43
C ALA A 122 19.87 12.54 -0.58
N LYS A 123 18.70 11.88 -0.50
CA LYS A 123 17.55 12.16 -1.36
C LYS A 123 16.60 13.19 -0.74
N GLY A 124 16.85 13.60 0.51
CA GLY A 124 16.04 14.60 1.22
C GLY A 124 14.60 14.15 1.44
N TYR A 125 14.33 12.85 1.58
CA TYR A 125 12.98 12.36 1.79
C TYR A 125 12.46 12.79 3.16
N SER A 126 11.21 13.22 3.16
CA SER A 126 10.44 13.53 4.37
C SER A 126 9.53 12.37 4.74
N TRP A 127 8.87 12.48 5.89
CA TRP A 127 7.82 11.54 6.27
C TRP A 127 6.73 11.43 5.18
N LEU A 128 6.29 12.56 4.61
CA LEU A 128 5.33 12.59 3.50
C LEU A 128 5.87 11.89 2.24
N SER A 129 7.16 12.05 1.92
CA SER A 129 7.79 11.32 0.80
C SER A 129 7.66 9.81 1.00
N HIS A 130 8.07 9.29 2.16
CA HIS A 130 7.97 7.85 2.44
C HIS A 130 6.52 7.35 2.41
N LEU A 131 5.56 8.12 2.95
CA LEU A 131 4.14 7.78 2.88
C LEU A 131 3.67 7.65 1.43
N ARG A 132 4.02 8.63 0.58
CA ARG A 132 3.64 8.61 -0.84
C ARG A 132 4.29 7.47 -1.59
N HIS A 133 5.55 7.16 -1.33
CA HIS A 133 6.22 6.04 -2.00
C HIS A 133 5.55 4.70 -1.66
N LEU A 134 5.09 4.53 -0.42
CA LEU A 134 4.34 3.34 -0.02
C LEU A 134 2.96 3.27 -0.68
N LEU A 135 2.19 4.36 -0.66
CA LEU A 135 0.74 4.30 -0.92
C LEU A 135 0.28 4.95 -2.23
N ALA A 136 1.04 5.89 -2.79
CA ALA A 136 0.56 6.75 -3.86
C ALA A 136 1.43 6.74 -5.12
N GLN A 137 2.72 7.04 -4.98
CA GLN A 137 3.64 7.17 -6.10
C GLN A 137 5.08 7.00 -5.61
N ASP A 138 5.81 6.04 -6.17
CA ASP A 138 7.22 5.80 -5.86
C ASP A 138 8.15 6.20 -7.02
N PRO A 139 9.27 6.92 -6.77
CA PRO A 139 10.21 7.31 -7.82
C PRO A 139 10.85 6.14 -8.58
N THR A 140 11.18 5.04 -7.90
CA THR A 140 11.78 3.85 -8.56
C THR A 140 10.75 3.16 -9.45
N LEU A 141 9.50 3.07 -9.00
CA LEU A 141 8.40 2.55 -9.82
C LEU A 141 8.15 3.43 -11.04
N GLN A 142 8.11 4.76 -10.88
CA GLN A 142 7.96 5.69 -12.00
C GLN A 142 9.07 5.56 -13.05
N GLN A 143 10.33 5.48 -12.61
CA GLN A 143 11.49 5.25 -13.48
C GLN A 143 11.37 3.92 -14.24
N ASN A 144 10.66 2.96 -13.67
CA ASN A 144 10.38 1.67 -14.29
C ASN A 144 9.03 1.63 -15.04
N HIS A 145 8.34 2.77 -15.20
CA HIS A 145 7.01 2.87 -15.82
C HIS A 145 5.94 2.02 -15.12
N ILE A 146 6.07 1.86 -13.81
CA ILE A 146 5.11 1.18 -12.94
C ILE A 146 4.34 2.27 -12.17
N PRO A 147 3.01 2.38 -12.34
CA PRO A 147 2.23 3.40 -11.65
C PRO A 147 1.99 3.04 -10.18
N GLY A 148 1.76 4.04 -9.32
CA GLY A 148 1.27 3.81 -7.95
C GLY A 148 2.34 3.68 -6.88
N GLY A 149 1.90 3.25 -5.69
CA GLY A 149 2.75 2.99 -4.53
C GLY A 149 3.16 1.52 -4.41
N LEU A 150 4.20 1.27 -3.63
CA LEU A 150 4.79 -0.06 -3.44
C LEU A 150 3.82 -1.10 -2.85
N VAL A 151 2.96 -0.68 -1.92
CA VAL A 151 2.05 -1.59 -1.21
C VAL A 151 1.08 -2.27 -2.17
N THR A 152 0.59 -1.54 -3.16
CA THR A 152 -0.32 -2.07 -4.20
C THR A 152 0.30 -3.26 -4.94
N TRP A 153 1.53 -3.11 -5.40
CA TRP A 153 2.22 -4.15 -6.17
C TRP A 153 2.66 -5.31 -5.29
N MET A 154 3.13 -5.03 -4.07
CA MET A 154 3.45 -6.07 -3.09
C MET A 154 2.26 -7.00 -2.83
N THR A 155 1.09 -6.43 -2.51
CA THR A 155 -0.12 -7.22 -2.24
C THR A 155 -0.59 -7.98 -3.49
N ARG A 156 -0.70 -7.29 -4.64
CA ARG A 156 -1.17 -7.90 -5.89
C ARG A 156 -0.28 -9.06 -6.34
N ASN A 157 1.03 -8.86 -6.32
CA ASN A 157 1.98 -9.87 -6.80
C ASN A 157 2.01 -11.09 -5.86
N LEU A 158 1.86 -10.88 -4.55
CA LEU A 158 1.77 -12.00 -3.61
C LEU A 158 0.49 -12.82 -3.79
N SER A 159 -0.67 -12.17 -3.95
CA SER A 159 -1.93 -12.90 -4.19
C SER A 159 -1.84 -13.73 -5.48
N LYS A 160 -1.06 -13.28 -6.47
CA LYS A 160 -0.80 -14.04 -7.69
C LYS A 160 0.09 -15.27 -7.47
N ILE A 161 1.10 -15.17 -6.62
CA ILE A 161 1.94 -16.31 -6.23
C ILE A 161 1.11 -17.35 -5.44
N GLU A 162 0.21 -16.93 -4.55
CA GLU A 162 -0.72 -17.83 -3.87
C GLU A 162 -1.64 -18.57 -4.87
N GLU A 163 -2.20 -17.84 -5.85
CA GLU A 163 -3.04 -18.41 -6.91
C GLU A 163 -2.30 -19.52 -7.67
N TRP A 164 -1.05 -19.28 -8.09
CA TRP A 164 -0.27 -20.28 -8.83
C TRP A 164 0.26 -21.40 -7.95
N SER A 165 0.56 -21.15 -6.68
CA SER A 165 0.93 -22.21 -5.73
C SER A 165 -0.23 -23.18 -5.55
N SER A 166 -1.44 -22.63 -5.38
CA SER A 166 -2.69 -23.41 -5.31
C SER A 166 -2.98 -24.15 -6.61
N ALA A 167 -2.77 -23.52 -7.76
CA ALA A 167 -2.96 -24.17 -9.06
C ALA A 167 -1.95 -25.30 -9.30
N ALA A 168 -0.70 -25.14 -8.87
CA ALA A 168 0.33 -26.18 -8.96
C ALA A 168 -0.03 -27.39 -8.08
N GLN A 169 -0.41 -27.13 -6.83
CA GLN A 169 -0.85 -28.17 -5.89
C GLN A 169 -2.11 -28.88 -6.37
N GLY A 170 -3.15 -28.14 -6.79
CA GLY A 170 -4.39 -28.71 -7.30
C GLY A 170 -4.25 -29.50 -8.61
N SER A 171 -3.16 -29.26 -9.36
CA SER A 171 -2.80 -30.08 -10.52
C SER A 171 -2.19 -31.43 -10.11
N TRP A 172 -1.68 -31.57 -8.89
CA TRP A 172 -1.05 -32.79 -8.41
C TRP A 172 -2.09 -33.82 -7.91
N GLY A 173 -2.08 -35.05 -8.44
CA GLY A 173 -3.03 -36.10 -7.99
C GLY A 173 -2.93 -37.44 -8.73
N GLU A 174 -3.79 -38.40 -8.33
CA GLU A 174 -3.77 -39.81 -8.79
C GLU A 174 -3.91 -40.02 -10.31
N HIS A 175 -4.35 -38.99 -11.04
CA HIS A 175 -4.57 -39.02 -12.48
C HIS A 175 -3.57 -38.14 -13.25
N MET A 176 -2.39 -37.87 -12.68
CA MET A 176 -1.33 -37.12 -13.36
C MET A 176 -1.05 -37.71 -14.76
N SER A 177 -1.39 -36.92 -15.78
CA SER A 177 -1.03 -37.16 -17.17
C SER A 177 0.24 -36.42 -17.53
N ASP A 178 0.82 -36.68 -18.70
CA ASP A 178 2.00 -35.95 -19.19
C ASP A 178 1.75 -34.43 -19.28
N GLY A 179 0.53 -33.99 -19.60
CA GLY A 179 0.16 -32.57 -19.61
C GLY A 179 0.07 -31.92 -18.21
N THR A 180 0.02 -32.72 -17.15
CA THR A 180 -0.10 -32.24 -15.77
C THR A 180 1.25 -31.78 -15.21
N ALA A 181 2.34 -32.47 -15.54
CA ALA A 181 3.70 -32.07 -15.15
C ALA A 181 4.09 -30.71 -15.77
N ASP A 182 3.78 -30.52 -17.05
CA ASP A 182 3.98 -29.25 -17.77
C ASP A 182 3.15 -28.09 -17.16
N LEU A 183 1.93 -28.35 -16.70
CA LEU A 183 1.15 -27.34 -15.96
C LEU A 183 1.85 -26.93 -14.67
N ILE A 184 2.32 -27.89 -13.86
CA ILE A 184 3.05 -27.60 -12.62
C ILE A 184 4.31 -26.78 -12.93
N HIS A 185 5.12 -27.21 -13.91
CA HIS A 185 6.31 -26.46 -14.33
C HIS A 185 6.00 -25.00 -14.71
N ARG A 186 4.95 -24.76 -15.49
CA ARG A 186 4.56 -23.39 -15.84
C ARG A 186 4.13 -22.57 -14.64
N GLN A 187 3.48 -23.15 -13.64
CA GLN A 187 3.15 -22.41 -12.41
C GLN A 187 4.39 -22.10 -11.58
N LEU A 188 5.33 -23.03 -11.48
CA LEU A 188 6.60 -22.81 -10.78
C LEU A 188 7.42 -21.69 -11.44
N ILE A 189 7.47 -21.65 -12.77
CA ILE A 189 8.11 -20.55 -13.52
C ILE A 189 7.43 -19.21 -13.20
N ARG A 190 6.08 -19.13 -13.21
CA ARG A 190 5.37 -17.89 -12.86
C ARG A 190 5.65 -17.42 -11.43
N ILE A 191 5.76 -18.36 -10.49
CA ILE A 191 6.10 -18.07 -9.09
C ILE A 191 7.52 -17.46 -9.03
N ILE A 192 8.50 -18.07 -9.69
CA ILE A 192 9.88 -17.56 -9.76
C ILE A 192 9.93 -16.19 -10.45
N ASP A 193 9.22 -16.02 -11.57
CA ASP A 193 9.15 -14.76 -12.33
C ASP A 193 8.68 -13.58 -11.44
N TYR A 194 7.67 -13.78 -10.58
CA TYR A 194 7.19 -12.74 -9.65
C TYR A 194 8.03 -12.59 -8.38
N LEU A 195 8.65 -13.66 -7.89
CA LEU A 195 9.52 -13.59 -6.72
C LEU A 195 10.80 -12.82 -7.05
N ASP A 196 11.38 -13.06 -8.22
CA ASP A 196 12.72 -12.58 -8.56
C ASP A 196 12.68 -11.35 -9.48
N GLY A 197 11.65 -11.26 -10.31
CA GLY A 197 11.49 -10.22 -11.30
C GLY A 197 12.33 -10.45 -12.57
N ALA A 198 12.00 -9.69 -13.60
CA ALA A 198 12.52 -9.86 -14.95
C ALA A 198 14.05 -9.82 -15.05
N SER A 199 14.72 -9.02 -14.22
CA SER A 199 16.18 -8.88 -14.23
C SER A 199 16.93 -10.05 -13.60
N TYR A 200 16.24 -10.91 -12.84
CA TYR A 200 16.90 -11.87 -11.95
C TYR A 200 16.40 -13.31 -12.06
N ALA A 201 15.14 -13.54 -12.48
CA ALA A 201 14.55 -14.88 -12.60
C ALA A 201 15.39 -15.83 -13.49
N TRP A 202 16.03 -15.31 -14.53
CA TRP A 202 16.83 -16.10 -15.48
C TRP A 202 18.03 -16.82 -14.83
N GLN A 203 18.46 -16.42 -13.63
CA GLN A 203 19.60 -17.03 -12.94
C GLN A 203 19.29 -18.48 -12.54
N ASP A 204 18.07 -18.74 -12.07
CA ASP A 204 17.65 -20.07 -11.62
C ASP A 204 16.87 -20.83 -12.70
N VAL A 205 16.20 -20.14 -13.62
CA VAL A 205 15.48 -20.77 -14.75
C VAL A 205 15.99 -20.29 -16.11
N PRO A 206 17.25 -20.58 -16.49
CA PRO A 206 17.79 -20.14 -17.76
C PRO A 206 17.01 -20.75 -18.93
N ASN A 207 16.67 -19.93 -19.92
CA ASN A 207 15.89 -20.28 -21.12
C ASN A 207 14.40 -20.61 -20.86
N SER A 208 13.86 -20.36 -19.67
CA SER A 208 12.40 -20.40 -19.48
C SER A 208 11.73 -19.24 -20.24
N PRO A 209 10.49 -19.42 -20.72
CA PRO A 209 9.69 -18.30 -21.19
C PRO A 209 9.28 -17.40 -20.01
N TRP A 210 9.16 -16.10 -20.26
CA TRP A 210 8.51 -15.18 -19.33
C TRP A 210 7.00 -15.41 -19.37
N LEU A 211 6.40 -15.87 -18.27
CA LEU A 211 5.01 -16.33 -18.24
C LEU A 211 4.03 -15.41 -17.52
N VAL A 212 4.50 -14.23 -17.12
CA VAL A 212 3.76 -13.29 -16.28
C VAL A 212 3.58 -11.94 -16.95
N ASP A 213 2.72 -11.10 -16.38
CA ASP A 213 2.52 -9.74 -16.87
C ASP A 213 3.84 -8.94 -16.82
N PRO A 214 4.26 -8.30 -17.93
CA PRO A 214 5.58 -7.68 -18.03
C PRO A 214 5.73 -6.41 -17.21
N VAL A 215 4.65 -5.78 -16.77
CA VAL A 215 4.69 -4.62 -15.85
C VAL A 215 4.75 -5.14 -14.41
N ALA A 216 3.89 -6.08 -14.07
CA ALA A 216 3.73 -6.64 -12.74
C ALA A 216 4.93 -7.42 -12.24
N GLY A 217 5.51 -8.27 -13.10
CA GLY A 217 6.69 -9.07 -12.78
C GLY A 217 8.01 -8.32 -13.06
N LYS A 218 7.96 -7.03 -13.42
CA LYS A 218 9.19 -6.29 -13.77
C LYS A 218 10.16 -6.22 -12.60
N ILE A 219 9.64 -6.01 -11.39
CA ILE A 219 10.38 -6.01 -10.13
C ILE A 219 9.89 -7.21 -9.32
N GLY A 220 10.82 -7.99 -8.76
CA GLY A 220 10.49 -9.13 -7.92
C GLY A 220 9.92 -8.71 -6.56
N LEU A 221 9.22 -9.61 -5.89
CA LEU A 221 8.89 -9.41 -4.47
C LEU A 221 10.13 -9.45 -3.58
N LEU A 222 11.12 -10.27 -3.94
CA LEU A 222 12.32 -10.53 -3.16
C LEU A 222 13.55 -9.88 -3.79
N ASN A 223 14.53 -9.58 -2.93
CA ASN A 223 15.91 -9.43 -3.37
C ASN A 223 16.54 -10.83 -3.49
N VAL A 224 17.14 -11.13 -4.63
CA VAL A 224 17.86 -12.40 -4.86
C VAL A 224 19.37 -12.25 -4.68
N ILE A 225 19.88 -11.03 -4.77
CA ILE A 225 21.29 -10.69 -4.52
C ILE A 225 21.40 -9.53 -3.51
N PRO A 226 22.53 -9.43 -2.78
CA PRO A 226 22.80 -8.27 -1.95
C PRO A 226 22.86 -6.98 -2.78
N ASN A 227 22.28 -5.89 -2.26
CA ASN A 227 22.24 -4.57 -2.91
C ASN A 227 21.64 -4.60 -4.34
N GLN A 228 20.61 -5.43 -4.54
CA GLN A 228 19.85 -5.53 -5.78
C GLN A 228 19.23 -4.17 -6.18
N GLU A 229 19.31 -3.83 -7.47
CA GLU A 229 18.78 -2.59 -8.05
C GLU A 229 17.97 -2.89 -9.34
N PRO A 230 16.66 -2.56 -9.39
CA PRO A 230 15.87 -1.99 -8.30
C PRO A 230 15.62 -3.01 -7.17
N PRO A 231 15.48 -2.57 -5.91
CA PRO A 231 15.13 -3.47 -4.82
C PRO A 231 13.78 -4.14 -5.08
N GLY A 232 13.67 -5.40 -4.69
CA GLY A 232 12.41 -6.13 -4.65
C GLY A 232 11.42 -5.46 -3.69
N TYR A 233 10.12 -5.65 -3.95
CA TYR A 233 9.06 -4.91 -3.27
C TYR A 233 9.13 -4.98 -1.75
N LEU A 234 9.42 -6.14 -1.16
CA LEU A 234 9.48 -6.28 0.31
C LEU A 234 10.60 -5.46 0.93
N ALA A 235 11.81 -5.52 0.35
CA ALA A 235 12.94 -4.72 0.82
C ALA A 235 12.71 -3.22 0.60
N HIS A 236 12.03 -2.85 -0.49
CA HIS A 236 11.75 -1.46 -0.79
C HIS A 236 10.68 -0.87 0.13
N VAL A 237 9.62 -1.64 0.43
CA VAL A 237 8.63 -1.28 1.45
C VAL A 237 9.29 -1.12 2.82
N ASP A 238 10.15 -2.06 3.22
CA ASP A 238 10.90 -1.99 4.46
C ASP A 238 11.77 -0.73 4.57
N LEU A 239 12.44 -0.34 3.48
CA LEU A 239 13.18 0.93 3.41
C LEU A 239 12.30 2.14 3.73
N HIS A 240 11.10 2.23 3.15
CA HIS A 240 10.22 3.37 3.41
C HIS A 240 9.54 3.31 4.77
N LEU A 241 9.25 2.13 5.32
CA LEU A 241 8.77 1.98 6.70
C LEU A 241 9.82 2.48 7.70
N ASN A 242 11.09 2.08 7.51
CA ASN A 242 12.20 2.60 8.30
C ASN A 242 12.37 4.12 8.10
N GLY A 243 12.15 4.63 6.89
CA GLY A 243 12.11 6.06 6.64
C GLY A 243 11.03 6.80 7.44
N LEU A 244 9.81 6.27 7.50
CA LEU A 244 8.71 6.84 8.29
C LEU A 244 9.03 6.94 9.79
N THR A 245 9.72 5.94 10.35
CA THR A 245 10.07 5.92 11.79
C THR A 245 11.23 6.82 12.15
N ASN A 246 12.08 7.16 11.18
CA ASN A 246 13.24 8.04 11.40
C ASN A 246 13.01 9.49 10.93
N ALA A 247 11.97 9.74 10.13
CA ALA A 247 11.65 11.07 9.64
C ALA A 247 11.06 11.97 10.74
N PRO A 248 11.40 13.27 10.76
CA PRO A 248 10.88 14.20 11.76
C PRO A 248 9.35 14.39 11.67
N GLY A 249 8.71 14.52 12.83
CA GLY A 249 7.30 14.94 12.95
C GLY A 249 6.28 13.80 12.99
N HIS A 250 6.70 12.54 12.98
CA HIS A 250 5.78 11.41 13.20
C HIS A 250 5.11 11.49 14.59
N THR A 251 3.89 10.94 14.72
CA THR A 251 3.23 10.80 16.01
C THR A 251 3.68 9.52 16.74
N GLN A 252 3.43 9.44 18.05
CA GLN A 252 3.68 8.20 18.81
C GLN A 252 2.83 7.03 18.27
N ALA A 253 1.60 7.28 17.84
CA ALA A 253 0.75 6.26 17.25
C ALA A 253 1.32 5.71 15.95
N GLN A 254 1.85 6.58 15.08
CA GLN A 254 2.53 6.16 13.85
C GLN A 254 3.80 5.35 14.15
N GLN A 255 4.59 5.75 15.15
CA GLN A 255 5.76 4.97 15.57
C GLN A 255 5.36 3.57 16.08
N MET A 256 4.33 3.47 16.91
CA MET A 256 3.82 2.19 17.40
C MET A 256 3.28 1.30 16.28
N LEU A 257 2.59 1.89 15.30
CA LEU A 257 2.10 1.17 14.13
C LEU A 257 3.24 0.57 13.31
N ALA A 258 4.33 1.31 13.10
CA ALA A 258 5.50 0.78 12.40
C ALA A 258 6.16 -0.39 13.14
N LEU A 259 6.27 -0.30 14.49
CA LEU A 259 6.79 -1.41 15.31
C LEU A 259 5.92 -2.68 15.25
N GLN A 260 4.62 -2.55 14.98
CA GLN A 260 3.72 -3.69 14.77
C GLN A 260 3.89 -4.33 13.39
N ILE A 261 4.21 -3.52 12.38
CA ILE A 261 4.35 -3.94 10.98
C ILE A 261 5.67 -4.70 10.75
N ASP A 262 6.76 -4.25 11.36
CA ASP A 262 8.12 -4.77 11.17
C ASP A 262 8.27 -6.31 11.30
N PRO A 263 7.81 -6.96 12.39
CA PRO A 263 7.94 -8.41 12.51
C PRO A 263 7.12 -9.18 11.47
N VAL A 264 5.98 -8.61 11.01
CA VAL A 264 5.16 -9.21 9.96
C VAL A 264 5.86 -9.15 8.61
N MET A 265 6.47 -8.01 8.25
CA MET A 265 7.29 -7.87 7.03
C MET A 265 8.45 -8.86 7.01
N THR A 266 9.15 -8.99 8.14
CA THR A 266 10.26 -9.95 8.31
C THR A 266 9.80 -11.38 8.08
N ARG A 267 8.66 -11.77 8.66
CA ARG A 267 8.10 -13.11 8.49
C ARG A 267 7.67 -13.38 7.04
N VAL A 268 6.90 -12.48 6.41
CA VAL A 268 6.50 -12.61 5.00
C VAL A 268 7.73 -12.79 4.10
N THR A 269 8.78 -12.00 4.33
CA THR A 269 10.03 -12.12 3.56
C THR A 269 10.68 -13.49 3.74
N THR A 270 10.76 -13.98 4.99
CA THR A 270 11.35 -15.28 5.33
C THR A 270 10.58 -16.43 4.69
N ASP A 271 9.25 -16.39 4.77
CA ASP A 271 8.39 -17.44 4.25
C ASP A 271 8.39 -17.45 2.72
N LEU A 272 8.44 -16.27 2.06
CA LEU A 272 8.60 -16.21 0.61
C LEU A 272 9.97 -16.67 0.10
N LEU A 273 11.04 -16.47 0.87
CA LEU A 273 12.34 -17.06 0.54
C LEU A 273 12.31 -18.59 0.56
N ARG A 274 11.49 -19.19 1.44
CA ARG A 274 11.25 -20.65 1.44
C ARG A 274 10.45 -21.08 0.21
N VAL A 275 9.36 -20.40 -0.10
CA VAL A 275 8.56 -20.64 -1.32
C VAL A 275 9.44 -20.56 -2.57
N ARG A 276 10.32 -19.56 -2.66
CA ARG A 276 11.29 -19.41 -3.75
C ARG A 276 12.19 -20.64 -3.87
N LYS A 277 12.79 -21.05 -2.75
CA LYS A 277 13.70 -22.21 -2.70
C LYS A 277 13.00 -23.48 -3.15
N ASP A 278 11.76 -23.69 -2.71
CA ASP A 278 10.95 -24.85 -3.08
C ASP A 278 10.54 -24.81 -4.55
N ALA A 279 10.17 -23.64 -5.07
CA ALA A 279 9.87 -23.46 -6.48
C ALA A 279 11.06 -23.80 -7.38
N ILE A 280 12.26 -23.34 -7.01
CA ILE A 280 13.51 -23.64 -7.73
C ILE A 280 13.84 -25.13 -7.64
N LEU A 281 13.62 -25.76 -6.48
CA LEU A 281 13.83 -27.19 -6.34
C LEU A 281 12.94 -27.97 -7.32
N LEU A 282 11.65 -27.64 -7.37
CA LEU A 282 10.68 -28.37 -8.18
C LEU A 282 10.76 -28.05 -9.67
N VAL A 283 11.14 -26.83 -10.07
CA VAL A 283 11.20 -26.47 -11.51
C VAL A 283 12.31 -27.21 -12.26
N HIS A 284 13.29 -27.74 -11.51
CA HIS A 284 14.37 -28.57 -12.04
C HIS A 284 14.09 -30.07 -12.00
N ASP A 285 12.98 -30.50 -11.38
CA ASP A 285 12.58 -31.91 -11.39
C ASP A 285 12.10 -32.33 -12.79
N THR A 286 12.37 -33.57 -13.16
CA THR A 286 11.77 -34.19 -14.35
C THR A 286 10.29 -34.50 -14.11
N ASP A 287 9.52 -34.72 -15.18
CA ASP A 287 8.11 -35.16 -15.10
C ASP A 287 7.91 -36.39 -14.21
N THR A 288 8.90 -37.30 -14.16
CA THR A 288 8.85 -38.49 -13.31
C THR A 288 9.07 -38.14 -11.83
N GLN A 289 9.95 -37.17 -11.55
CA GLN A 289 10.19 -36.66 -10.19
C GLN A 289 8.99 -35.86 -9.67
N LEU A 290 8.36 -35.03 -10.51
CA LEU A 290 7.16 -34.28 -10.15
C LEU A 290 5.98 -35.18 -9.73
N ARG A 291 5.92 -36.41 -10.25
CA ARG A 291 4.89 -37.40 -9.88
C ARG A 291 5.13 -38.07 -8.53
N GLN A 292 6.28 -37.84 -7.89
CA GLN A 292 6.58 -38.48 -6.62
C GLN A 292 5.81 -37.82 -5.48
N PRO A 293 5.39 -38.58 -4.44
CA PRO A 293 4.68 -38.04 -3.28
C PRO A 293 5.42 -36.90 -2.56
N LYS A 294 6.76 -36.85 -2.66
CA LYS A 294 7.58 -35.75 -2.13
C LYS A 294 7.18 -34.40 -2.74
N THR A 295 6.85 -34.38 -4.03
CA THR A 295 6.43 -33.15 -4.74
C THR A 295 5.13 -32.61 -4.15
N LEU A 296 4.15 -33.47 -3.85
CA LEU A 296 2.93 -33.03 -3.17
C LEU A 296 3.22 -32.39 -1.82
N SER A 297 4.15 -32.97 -1.04
CA SER A 297 4.53 -32.42 0.26
C SER A 297 5.08 -30.99 0.14
N ILE A 298 5.92 -30.75 -0.86
CA ILE A 298 6.51 -29.42 -1.11
C ILE A 298 5.44 -28.45 -1.63
N LEU A 299 4.59 -28.88 -2.56
CA LEU A 299 3.49 -28.06 -3.06
C LEU A 299 2.49 -27.68 -1.96
N ASN A 300 2.20 -28.61 -1.03
CA ASN A 300 1.37 -28.32 0.15
C ASN A 300 2.02 -27.26 1.05
N GLU A 301 3.33 -27.33 1.27
CA GLU A 301 4.06 -26.33 2.05
C GLU A 301 4.05 -24.97 1.36
N MET A 302 4.29 -24.92 0.04
CA MET A 302 4.21 -23.67 -0.73
C MET A 302 2.81 -23.03 -0.65
N VAL A 303 1.74 -23.83 -0.75
CA VAL A 303 0.36 -23.34 -0.59
C VAL A 303 0.14 -22.80 0.81
N ALA A 304 0.54 -23.54 1.85
CA ALA A 304 0.38 -23.10 3.23
C ALA A 304 1.11 -21.77 3.49
N LEU A 305 2.39 -21.67 3.09
CA LEU A 305 3.19 -20.45 3.27
C LEU A 305 2.63 -19.27 2.49
N THR A 306 2.19 -19.46 1.24
CA THR A 306 1.68 -18.35 0.42
C THR A 306 0.31 -17.88 0.87
N MET A 307 -0.57 -18.79 1.30
CA MET A 307 -1.85 -18.46 1.93
C MET A 307 -1.61 -17.65 3.22
N GLU A 308 -0.73 -18.14 4.09
CA GLU A 308 -0.34 -17.45 5.32
C GLU A 308 0.27 -16.06 5.04
N CYS A 309 1.17 -15.95 4.07
CA CYS A 309 1.75 -14.66 3.69
C CYS A 309 0.70 -13.71 3.10
N ASN A 310 -0.36 -14.22 2.47
CA ASN A 310 -1.40 -13.39 1.87
C ASN A 310 -2.45 -12.94 2.90
N SER A 311 -3.09 -13.90 3.57
CA SER A 311 -4.23 -13.66 4.49
C SER A 311 -3.85 -13.55 5.96
N GLY A 312 -2.65 -13.94 6.35
CA GLY A 312 -2.17 -13.91 7.73
C GLY A 312 -2.15 -15.27 8.42
N TRP A 313 -1.75 -15.25 9.69
CA TRP A 313 -1.60 -16.41 10.55
C TRP A 313 -2.63 -16.39 11.67
N PHE A 314 -3.14 -17.55 12.02
CA PHE A 314 -4.01 -17.70 13.17
C PHE A 314 -3.30 -17.28 14.45
N ASP A 315 -3.83 -16.26 15.13
CA ASP A 315 -3.37 -15.85 16.46
C ASP A 315 -4.27 -16.49 17.53
N PRO A 316 -3.77 -17.48 18.30
CA PRO A 316 -4.56 -18.15 19.32
C PRO A 316 -4.94 -17.23 20.49
N GLY A 317 -4.27 -16.09 20.67
CA GLY A 317 -4.58 -15.11 21.71
C GLY A 317 -5.82 -14.27 21.39
N THR A 318 -6.06 -13.99 20.11
CA THR A 318 -7.22 -13.19 19.64
C THR A 318 -8.32 -14.05 19.02
N GLY A 319 -7.99 -15.26 18.55
CA GLY A 319 -8.92 -16.14 17.84
C GLY A 319 -9.19 -15.71 16.39
N GLU A 320 -8.39 -14.78 15.87
CA GLU A 320 -8.50 -14.24 14.51
C GLU A 320 -7.16 -14.41 13.77
N ASP A 321 -7.21 -14.37 12.43
CA ASP A 321 -6.00 -14.30 11.63
C ASP A 321 -5.38 -12.90 11.70
N SER A 322 -4.07 -12.84 11.88
CA SER A 322 -3.28 -11.60 11.96
C SER A 322 -2.05 -11.66 11.05
N GLY A 323 -1.65 -10.51 10.51
CA GLY A 323 -0.50 -10.43 9.61
C GLY A 323 -0.81 -10.80 8.15
N GLY A 324 0.22 -11.14 7.38
CA GLY A 324 0.13 -11.25 5.93
C GLY A 324 0.00 -9.89 5.21
N VAL A 325 0.08 -9.87 3.88
CA VAL A 325 0.13 -8.62 3.11
C VAL A 325 -1.18 -7.86 3.07
N ILE A 326 -2.33 -8.54 3.23
CA ILE A 326 -3.63 -7.87 3.32
C ILE A 326 -3.69 -7.04 4.61
N TRP A 327 -3.29 -7.62 5.73
CA TRP A 327 -3.18 -6.91 7.00
C TRP A 327 -2.13 -5.80 6.92
N LEU A 328 -0.97 -6.07 6.33
CA LEU A 328 0.09 -5.06 6.15
C LEU A 328 -0.43 -3.86 5.34
N ALA A 329 -1.11 -4.08 4.23
CA ALA A 329 -1.68 -3.01 3.42
C ALA A 329 -2.70 -2.18 4.21
N ALA A 330 -3.60 -2.85 4.95
CA ALA A 330 -4.59 -2.17 5.79
C ALA A 330 -3.93 -1.35 6.92
N ARG A 331 -2.82 -1.84 7.49
CA ARG A 331 -2.06 -1.13 8.53
C ARG A 331 -1.26 0.03 7.95
N MET A 332 -0.59 -0.15 6.82
CA MET A 332 0.13 0.94 6.15
C MET A 332 -0.81 2.05 5.70
N GLN A 333 -2.03 1.73 5.29
CA GLN A 333 -3.05 2.74 4.97
C GLN A 333 -3.36 3.66 6.17
N GLN A 334 -3.23 3.16 7.41
CA GLN A 334 -3.48 3.98 8.61
C GLN A 334 -2.47 5.11 8.78
N PHE A 335 -1.28 5.01 8.16
CA PHE A 335 -0.34 6.13 8.11
C PHE A 335 -0.94 7.34 7.39
N ALA A 336 -1.83 7.15 6.41
CA ALA A 336 -2.48 8.22 5.68
C ALA A 336 -3.60 8.94 6.48
N THR A 337 -3.38 9.11 7.79
CA THR A 337 -4.24 9.84 8.72
C THR A 337 -3.48 11.04 9.28
N VAL A 338 -4.18 12.18 9.34
CA VAL A 338 -3.67 13.42 9.90
C VAL A 338 -4.60 13.94 10.98
N ASP A 339 -4.01 14.38 12.09
CA ASP A 339 -4.73 15.05 13.16
C ASP A 339 -4.97 16.51 12.82
N LEU A 340 -6.11 17.03 13.26
CA LEU A 340 -6.48 18.43 13.06
C LEU A 340 -6.36 19.16 14.39
N SER A 341 -5.73 20.34 14.35
CA SER A 341 -5.66 21.29 15.46
C SER A 341 -6.60 22.45 15.21
N ALA A 342 -7.20 22.99 16.27
CA ALA A 342 -7.99 24.21 16.18
C ALA A 342 -7.10 25.39 15.77
N SER A 343 -7.55 26.12 14.75
CA SER A 343 -6.91 27.34 14.28
C SER A 343 -7.42 28.49 15.16
N HIS A 344 -6.74 28.72 16.29
CA HIS A 344 -7.11 29.63 17.39
C HIS A 344 -8.21 29.09 18.32
N HIS A 345 -7.98 29.19 19.64
CA HIS A 345 -9.02 29.02 20.64
C HIS A 345 -10.05 30.14 20.45
N PRO A 346 -11.35 29.85 20.25
CA PRO A 346 -12.36 30.87 20.51
C PRO A 346 -12.27 31.20 22.00
N VAL A 347 -12.00 32.48 22.30
CA VAL A 347 -12.17 33.06 23.65
C VAL A 347 -13.65 33.07 23.99
#